data_AF-A0ABD6VVE2-F1
#
_entry.id   AF-A0ABD6VVE2-F1
#
_cell.length_a   1.000
_cell.length_b   1.000
_cell.length_c   1.000
_cell.angle_alpha   90.00
_cell.angle_beta   90.00
_cell.angle_gamma   90.00
#
_symmetry.space_group_name_H-M   'P 1'
#
loop_
_entity.id
_entity.type
_entity.pdbx_description
1 polymer ?
#
loop_
_entity_poly.entity_id
_entity_poly.type
_entity_poly.pdbx_seq_one_letter_code
_entity_poly.pdbx_strand_id
1 'polypeptide(L)'
;MATLFRISVALVAMVLLPASYALEIYMAPGEAQNIQVKEDIDTVFISAPKVVDYELIGDRGLIIYAQDKGRSELAVFDKNGEQIMKKTLVVDGLLSGLQKHITEIAPDSQVTIQNMGKSYVISGTVATEEDRDRVYQIVGEGVGAQQIVTKKDVSAIGGDSRFGGGTEQGNSTWLQEVSYKGVINKLRLHTTNQVNVKLSVVEVTKEFTDNIGIDWGTLGAAAGTFRFTKFDADTLTGLVHAISNDSVARVLSEPNLSVLSGETAEFLVGGEVPVVTSSNNNGINVQYKEFGIKLNVGAKVSNNNRIRIVLGQEVSNIDKTFSSNADFSFPTFQTRRARTTVELADGESFLLGGLISNNEREALSKVPFIGDVPILGSLFRHAETSRRRGELIVVATVNLVKPVGARDVVLPDFQRTSTWARFFNVDGISNFRDRKLAQEFIEQGGFIK
;
A
#
# COMPACT_ATOMS: atom_id res chain seq x y z
N MET A 1 70.32 -17.66 14.68
CA MET A 1 69.62 -16.56 13.97
C MET A 1 69.96 -16.67 12.49
N ALA A 2 69.08 -16.77 11.52
CA ALA A 2 67.63 -16.95 11.45
C ALA A 2 67.34 -17.48 10.02
N THR A 3 66.33 -18.33 9.92
CA THR A 3 65.74 -18.95 8.74
C THR A 3 65.01 -17.96 7.82
N LEU A 4 65.12 -18.09 6.49
CA LEU A 4 64.15 -17.59 5.49
C LEU A 4 64.13 -18.56 4.29
N PHE A 5 63.35 -19.63 4.34
CA PHE A 5 61.95 -19.79 3.88
C PHE A 5 61.78 -19.84 2.35
N ARG A 6 61.51 -21.07 1.87
CA ARG A 6 61.07 -21.44 0.53
C ARG A 6 59.64 -20.99 0.30
N ILE A 7 59.32 -20.43 -0.87
CA ILE A 7 57.96 -20.45 -1.43
C ILE A 7 58.06 -20.77 -2.92
N SER A 8 57.84 -22.04 -3.24
CA SER A 8 57.55 -22.54 -4.58
C SER A 8 56.05 -22.41 -4.82
N VAL A 9 55.66 -21.49 -5.71
CA VAL A 9 54.28 -21.29 -6.16
C VAL A 9 53.94 -22.36 -7.19
N ALA A 10 53.14 -23.35 -6.79
CA ALA A 10 52.51 -24.30 -7.70
C ALA A 10 51.27 -23.65 -8.31
N LEU A 11 51.33 -23.34 -9.60
CA LEU A 11 50.21 -22.84 -10.40
C LEU A 11 49.24 -24.02 -10.68
N VAL A 12 48.23 -24.17 -9.83
CA VAL A 12 47.12 -25.10 -10.08
C VAL A 12 46.17 -24.44 -11.09
N ALA A 13 46.26 -24.85 -12.35
CA ALA A 13 45.29 -24.52 -13.37
C ALA A 13 43.97 -25.24 -13.05
N MET A 14 43.03 -24.52 -12.44
CA MET A 14 41.67 -24.97 -12.22
C MET A 14 40.95 -24.98 -13.58
N VAL A 15 40.84 -26.16 -14.20
CA VAL A 15 40.03 -26.37 -15.40
C VAL A 15 38.56 -26.15 -15.01
N LEU A 16 38.04 -24.98 -15.37
CA LEU A 16 36.61 -24.70 -15.37
C LEU A 16 35.98 -25.55 -16.47
N LEU A 17 35.45 -26.72 -16.11
CA LEU A 17 34.51 -27.44 -16.96
C LEU A 17 33.26 -26.54 -17.11
N PRO A 18 32.86 -26.13 -18.33
CA PRO A 18 31.57 -25.50 -18.50
C PRO A 18 30.51 -26.54 -18.15
N ALA A 19 29.80 -26.32 -17.04
CA ALA A 19 28.53 -27.00 -16.80
C ALA A 19 27.56 -26.54 -17.89
N SER A 20 27.54 -27.25 -19.01
CA SER A 20 26.60 -27.03 -20.09
C SER A 20 25.21 -27.37 -19.54
N TYR A 21 24.47 -26.36 -19.11
CA TYR A 21 23.05 -26.49 -18.81
C TYR A 21 22.39 -27.03 -20.08
N ALA A 22 21.92 -28.28 -20.05
CA ALA A 22 21.22 -28.90 -21.16
C ALA A 22 19.88 -28.19 -21.33
N LEU A 23 19.80 -27.25 -22.28
CA LEU A 23 18.54 -26.61 -22.65
C LEU A 23 17.65 -27.68 -23.31
N GLU A 24 16.58 -28.07 -22.64
CA GLU A 24 15.58 -29.00 -23.18
C GLU A 24 14.82 -28.33 -24.33
N ILE A 25 14.65 -29.04 -25.44
CA ILE A 25 13.84 -28.59 -26.57
C ILE A 25 12.48 -29.27 -26.46
N TYR A 26 11.41 -28.47 -26.40
CA TYR A 26 10.04 -28.94 -26.41
C TYR A 26 9.47 -28.86 -27.83
N MET A 27 8.92 -29.97 -28.32
CA MET A 27 8.30 -30.05 -29.65
C MET A 27 6.90 -30.64 -29.54
N ALA A 28 5.98 -30.17 -30.39
CA ALA A 28 4.69 -30.82 -30.57
C ALA A 28 4.83 -32.01 -31.54
N PRO A 29 4.02 -33.08 -31.40
CA PRO A 29 3.95 -34.13 -32.41
C PRO A 29 3.70 -33.54 -33.81
N GLY A 30 4.53 -33.92 -34.79
CA GLY A 30 4.50 -33.38 -36.16
C GLY A 30 5.28 -32.07 -36.37
N GLU A 31 5.89 -31.50 -35.33
CA GLU A 31 6.76 -30.33 -35.45
C GLU A 31 8.17 -30.73 -35.92
N ALA A 32 8.79 -29.87 -36.73
CA ALA A 32 10.15 -30.04 -37.22
C ALA A 32 11.02 -28.85 -36.82
N GLN A 33 12.25 -29.11 -36.38
CA GLN A 33 13.20 -28.06 -36.02
C GLN A 33 14.53 -28.25 -36.73
N ASN A 34 15.01 -27.17 -37.37
CA ASN A 34 16.34 -27.11 -37.96
C ASN A 34 17.37 -26.70 -36.91
N ILE A 35 18.44 -27.47 -36.79
CA ILE A 35 19.62 -27.17 -35.99
C ILE A 35 20.83 -27.08 -36.92
N GLN A 36 21.55 -25.98 -36.81
CA GLN A 36 22.81 -25.75 -37.53
C GLN A 36 23.97 -25.86 -36.54
N VAL A 37 25.02 -26.59 -36.94
CA VAL A 37 26.27 -26.72 -36.18
C VAL A 37 27.42 -25.99 -36.84
N LYS A 38 28.44 -25.67 -36.04
CA LYS A 38 29.63 -24.96 -36.51
C LYS A 38 30.64 -25.88 -37.22
N GLU A 39 30.58 -27.17 -36.91
CA GLU A 39 31.52 -28.20 -37.34
C GLU A 39 30.81 -29.26 -38.18
N ASP A 40 31.56 -30.02 -38.97
CA ASP A 40 30.99 -31.04 -39.84
C ASP A 40 30.47 -32.22 -38.99
N ILE A 41 29.22 -32.60 -39.23
CA ILE A 41 28.58 -33.74 -38.59
C ILE A 41 29.11 -35.02 -39.21
N ASP A 42 29.58 -35.94 -38.37
CA ASP A 42 29.89 -37.31 -38.78
C ASP A 42 28.80 -38.27 -38.31
N THR A 43 28.50 -38.26 -37.01
CA THR A 43 27.57 -39.21 -36.40
C THR A 43 26.52 -38.50 -35.57
N VAL A 44 25.25 -38.89 -35.73
CA VAL A 44 24.12 -38.43 -34.90
C VAL A 44 23.50 -39.61 -34.17
N PHE A 45 23.35 -39.46 -32.85
CA PHE A 45 22.74 -40.45 -31.98
C PHE A 45 21.43 -39.91 -31.41
N ILE A 46 20.38 -40.72 -31.52
CA ILE A 46 19.08 -40.50 -30.87
C ILE A 46 18.76 -41.67 -29.96
N SER A 47 18.49 -41.41 -28.68
CA SER A 47 18.22 -42.47 -27.70
C SER A 47 16.87 -43.18 -27.91
N ALA A 48 15.87 -42.46 -28.42
CA ALA A 48 14.51 -42.96 -28.65
C ALA A 48 13.99 -42.58 -30.05
N PRO A 49 14.33 -43.36 -31.11
CA PRO A 49 14.00 -43.05 -32.50
C PRO A 49 12.49 -43.09 -32.82
N LYS A 50 11.68 -43.75 -31.98
CA LYS A 50 10.20 -43.73 -32.11
C LYS A 50 9.58 -42.39 -31.67
N VAL A 51 10.28 -41.66 -30.80
CA VAL A 51 9.82 -40.37 -30.25
C VAL A 51 10.26 -39.23 -31.15
N VAL A 52 11.52 -39.30 -31.61
CA VAL A 52 12.13 -38.28 -32.44
C VAL A 52 12.93 -38.95 -33.53
N ASP A 53 12.83 -38.41 -34.74
CA ASP A 53 13.66 -38.81 -35.87
C ASP A 53 14.46 -37.61 -36.40
N TYR A 54 15.44 -37.87 -37.26
CA TYR A 54 16.28 -36.82 -37.82
C TYR A 54 16.65 -37.05 -39.27
N GLU A 55 17.00 -35.96 -39.93
CA GLU A 55 17.53 -35.96 -41.28
C GLU A 55 18.65 -34.92 -41.42
N LEU A 56 19.76 -35.32 -42.04
CA LEU A 56 20.89 -34.44 -42.25
C LEU A 56 20.67 -33.56 -43.48
N ILE A 57 21.00 -32.28 -43.36
CA ILE A 57 21.00 -31.31 -44.45
C ILE A 57 22.42 -30.82 -44.67
N GLY A 58 23.09 -31.43 -45.66
CA GLY A 58 24.51 -31.20 -45.92
C GLY A 58 25.38 -31.64 -44.75
N ASP A 59 26.57 -31.04 -44.63
CA ASP A 59 27.56 -31.47 -43.65
C ASP A 59 27.37 -30.82 -42.26
N ARG A 60 26.47 -29.83 -42.13
CA ARG A 60 26.35 -28.99 -40.91
C ARG A 60 24.92 -28.73 -40.45
N GLY A 61 23.93 -29.25 -41.17
CA GLY A 61 22.53 -29.08 -40.86
C GLY A 61 21.90 -30.39 -40.38
N LEU A 62 20.99 -30.27 -39.43
CA LEU A 62 20.17 -31.37 -38.93
C LEU A 62 18.73 -30.89 -38.81
N ILE A 63 17.77 -31.55 -39.47
CA ILE A 63 16.35 -31.40 -39.14
C ILE A 63 15.96 -32.52 -38.18
N ILE A 64 15.22 -32.15 -37.15
CA ILE A 64 14.67 -33.04 -36.14
C ILE A 64 13.16 -33.04 -36.28
N TYR A 65 12.55 -34.21 -36.34
CA TYR A 65 11.11 -34.42 -36.44
C TYR A 65 10.57 -35.04 -35.16
N ALA A 66 9.56 -34.40 -34.57
CA ALA A 66 8.83 -34.96 -33.44
C ALA A 66 7.76 -35.96 -33.94
N GLN A 67 7.87 -37.23 -33.54
CA GLN A 67 6.94 -38.29 -33.91
C GLN A 67 5.95 -38.56 -32.75
N ASP A 68 6.33 -39.42 -31.81
CA ASP A 68 5.48 -39.81 -30.68
C ASP A 68 5.82 -39.05 -29.39
N LYS A 69 4.86 -39.01 -28.46
CA LYS A 69 5.06 -38.44 -27.12
C LYS A 69 6.15 -39.21 -26.36
N GLY A 70 7.14 -38.48 -25.83
CA GLY A 70 8.23 -39.07 -25.06
C GLY A 70 9.43 -38.15 -24.86
N ARG A 71 10.51 -38.71 -24.32
CA ARG A 71 11.80 -38.02 -24.11
C ARG A 71 12.88 -38.76 -24.88
N SER A 72 13.74 -38.01 -25.58
CA SER A 72 14.85 -38.54 -26.36
C SER A 72 16.09 -37.67 -26.17
N GLU A 73 17.28 -38.26 -26.11
CA GLU A 73 18.54 -37.53 -26.14
C GLU A 73 19.09 -37.51 -27.56
N LEU A 74 19.47 -36.33 -28.02
CA LEU A 74 20.22 -36.09 -29.23
C LEU A 74 21.68 -35.83 -28.87
N ALA A 75 22.60 -36.59 -29.44
CA ALA A 75 24.03 -36.31 -29.40
C ALA A 75 24.60 -36.28 -30.82
N VAL A 76 25.38 -35.25 -31.12
CA VAL A 76 25.99 -35.02 -32.44
C VAL A 76 27.50 -35.01 -32.27
N PHE A 77 28.21 -35.77 -33.10
CA PHE A 77 29.65 -35.97 -33.04
C PHE A 77 30.35 -35.57 -34.34
N ASP A 78 31.59 -35.10 -34.21
CA ASP A 78 32.47 -34.77 -35.33
C ASP A 78 33.24 -36.00 -35.85
N LYS A 79 34.04 -35.80 -36.89
CA LYS A 79 34.89 -36.84 -37.51
C LYS A 79 35.96 -37.41 -36.57
N ASN A 80 36.31 -36.69 -35.50
CA ASN A 80 37.28 -37.13 -34.49
C ASN A 80 36.62 -37.89 -33.33
N GLY A 81 35.28 -38.02 -33.34
CA GLY A 81 34.49 -38.59 -32.26
C GLY A 81 34.27 -37.64 -31.09
N GLU A 82 34.59 -36.35 -31.22
CA GLU A 82 34.27 -35.33 -30.23
C GLU A 82 32.80 -34.91 -30.31
N GLN A 83 32.16 -34.72 -29.15
CA GLN A 83 30.75 -34.38 -29.06
C GLN A 83 30.54 -32.89 -29.37
N ILE A 84 30.04 -32.58 -30.57
CA ILE A 84 29.67 -31.23 -31.01
C ILE A 84 28.52 -30.68 -30.15
N MET A 85 27.47 -31.48 -29.92
CA MET A 85 26.39 -31.10 -29.01
C MET A 85 25.69 -32.29 -28.36
N LYS A 86 25.04 -32.00 -27.23
CA LYS A 86 24.07 -32.88 -26.61
C LYS A 86 22.84 -32.08 -26.17
N LYS A 87 21.65 -32.52 -26.56
CA LYS A 87 20.37 -31.91 -26.17
C LYS A 87 19.35 -32.97 -25.77
N THR A 88 18.48 -32.62 -24.84
CA THR A 88 17.29 -33.42 -24.52
C THR A 88 16.11 -32.86 -25.31
N LEU A 89 15.40 -33.75 -25.98
CA LEU A 89 14.21 -33.48 -26.76
C LEU A 89 13.00 -34.05 -26.02
N VAL A 90 11.98 -33.23 -25.80
CA VAL A 90 10.73 -33.61 -25.14
C VAL A 90 9.60 -33.38 -26.13
N VAL A 91 8.95 -34.46 -26.54
CA VAL A 91 7.78 -34.40 -27.43
C VAL A 91 6.53 -34.51 -26.58
N ASP A 92 5.80 -33.40 -26.46
CA ASP A 92 4.52 -33.34 -25.74
C ASP A 92 3.69 -32.18 -26.30
N GLY A 93 2.55 -32.49 -26.91
CA GLY A 93 1.68 -31.48 -27.55
C GLY A 93 1.09 -30.47 -26.56
N LEU A 94 0.82 -30.88 -25.32
CA LEU A 94 0.29 -29.99 -24.29
C LEU A 94 1.38 -29.05 -23.79
N LEU A 95 2.53 -29.60 -23.40
CA LEU A 95 3.62 -28.78 -22.83
C LEU A 95 4.19 -27.80 -23.86
N SER A 96 4.36 -28.23 -25.11
CA SER A 96 4.82 -27.36 -26.20
C SER A 96 3.81 -26.25 -26.49
N GLY A 97 2.50 -26.54 -26.51
CA GLY A 97 1.44 -25.54 -26.64
C GLY A 97 1.43 -24.53 -25.50
N LEU A 98 1.54 -25.01 -24.26
CA LEU A 98 1.62 -24.14 -23.07
C LEU A 98 2.87 -23.27 -23.10
N GLN A 99 4.03 -23.81 -23.47
CA GLN A 99 5.29 -23.06 -23.54
C GLN A 99 5.20 -21.94 -24.59
N LYS A 100 4.59 -22.20 -25.76
CA LYS A 100 4.35 -21.18 -26.79
C LYS A 100 3.47 -20.06 -26.26
N HIS A 101 2.35 -20.41 -25.64
CA HIS A 101 1.42 -19.42 -25.09
C HIS A 101 2.02 -18.58 -23.94
N ILE A 102 2.83 -19.20 -23.08
CA ILE A 102 3.56 -18.49 -22.02
C ILE A 102 4.54 -17.48 -22.62
N THR A 103 5.25 -17.86 -23.68
CA THR A 103 6.22 -16.97 -24.36
C THR A 103 5.52 -15.78 -25.03
N GLU A 104 4.28 -15.95 -25.50
CA GLU A 104 3.46 -14.86 -26.07
C GLU A 104 3.01 -13.85 -25.01
N ILE A 105 2.63 -14.33 -23.82
CA ILE A 105 2.06 -13.47 -22.75
C ILE A 105 3.15 -12.82 -21.90
N ALA A 106 4.24 -13.53 -21.65
CA ALA A 106 5.34 -13.10 -20.79
C ALA A 106 6.69 -13.27 -21.51
N PRO A 107 6.99 -12.45 -22.54
CA PRO A 107 8.17 -12.62 -23.39
C PRO A 107 9.49 -12.45 -22.64
N ASP A 108 9.51 -11.64 -21.57
CA ASP A 108 10.71 -11.40 -20.75
C ASP A 108 10.89 -12.46 -19.64
N SER A 109 9.98 -13.44 -19.56
CA SER A 109 9.99 -14.47 -18.52
C SER A 109 10.60 -15.78 -19.04
N GLN A 110 11.43 -16.40 -18.20
CA GLN A 110 12.03 -17.70 -18.48
C GLN A 110 11.33 -18.74 -17.64
N VAL A 111 10.37 -19.44 -18.22
CA VAL A 111 9.54 -20.44 -17.54
C VAL A 111 9.76 -21.82 -18.15
N THR A 112 9.79 -22.84 -17.32
CA THR A 112 9.85 -24.25 -17.73
C THR A 112 8.78 -25.04 -16.99
N ILE A 113 8.11 -25.94 -17.71
CA ILE A 113 7.08 -26.83 -17.17
C ILE A 113 7.59 -28.26 -17.25
N GLN A 114 7.66 -28.93 -16.10
CA GLN A 114 8.07 -30.32 -16.00
C GLN A 114 6.89 -31.20 -15.56
N ASN A 115 6.69 -32.31 -16.27
CA ASN A 115 5.72 -33.33 -15.89
C ASN A 115 6.37 -34.35 -14.95
N MET A 116 5.85 -34.50 -13.73
CA MET A 116 6.27 -35.49 -12.72
C MET A 116 5.28 -36.67 -12.59
N GLY A 117 4.55 -36.97 -13.65
CA GLY A 117 3.53 -38.02 -13.70
C GLY A 117 2.18 -37.53 -13.18
N LYS A 118 2.01 -37.47 -11.85
CA LYS A 118 0.74 -37.02 -11.22
C LYS A 118 0.68 -35.52 -10.95
N SER A 119 1.79 -34.82 -11.06
CA SER A 119 1.89 -33.39 -10.82
C SER A 119 2.75 -32.70 -11.86
N TYR A 120 2.48 -31.42 -12.09
CA TYR A 120 3.30 -30.55 -12.92
C TYR A 120 4.06 -29.57 -12.03
N VAL A 121 5.34 -29.36 -12.33
CA VAL A 121 6.17 -28.35 -11.66
C VAL A 121 6.45 -27.24 -12.63
N ILE A 122 6.12 -26.02 -12.24
CA ILE A 122 6.44 -24.82 -12.99
C ILE A 122 7.59 -24.15 -12.26
N SER A 123 8.70 -23.92 -12.95
CA SER A 123 9.88 -23.27 -12.40
C SER A 123 10.41 -22.24 -13.38
N GLY A 124 11.15 -21.26 -12.86
CA GLY A 124 11.73 -20.20 -13.67
C GLY A 124 11.64 -18.84 -13.03
N THR A 125 11.95 -17.83 -13.83
CA THR A 125 11.89 -16.42 -13.43
C THR A 125 10.85 -15.68 -14.26
N VAL A 126 10.00 -14.92 -13.57
CA VAL A 126 8.98 -14.03 -14.16
C VAL A 126 9.25 -12.59 -13.80
N ALA A 127 8.82 -11.67 -14.68
CA ALA A 127 9.08 -10.24 -14.51
C ALA A 127 8.23 -9.63 -13.38
N THR A 128 6.94 -9.98 -13.31
CA THR A 128 5.97 -9.39 -12.35
C THR A 128 5.13 -10.45 -11.64
N GLU A 129 4.47 -10.04 -10.56
CA GLU A 129 3.50 -10.89 -9.86
C GLU A 129 2.28 -11.19 -10.73
N GLU A 130 1.88 -10.25 -11.59
CA GLU A 130 0.79 -10.47 -12.54
C GLU A 130 1.13 -11.56 -13.57
N ASP A 131 2.34 -11.53 -14.14
CA ASP A 131 2.81 -12.58 -15.05
C ASP A 131 2.91 -13.93 -14.37
N ARG A 132 3.43 -13.97 -13.14
CA ARG A 132 3.48 -15.18 -12.33
C ARG A 132 2.11 -15.82 -12.21
N ASP A 133 1.10 -15.02 -11.86
CA ASP A 133 -0.25 -15.49 -11.61
C ASP A 133 -0.93 -15.94 -12.91
N ARG A 134 -0.75 -15.19 -14.01
CA ARG A 134 -1.26 -15.55 -15.35
C ARG A 134 -0.64 -16.85 -15.86
N VAL A 135 0.69 -16.99 -15.76
CA VAL A 135 1.40 -18.22 -16.15
C VAL A 135 0.92 -19.39 -15.31
N TYR A 136 0.77 -19.21 -14.00
CA TYR A 136 0.29 -20.27 -13.12
C TYR A 136 -1.15 -20.69 -13.47
N GLN A 137 -2.02 -19.73 -13.77
CA GLN A 137 -3.39 -19.96 -14.23
C GLN A 137 -3.45 -20.73 -15.54
N ILE A 138 -2.70 -20.29 -16.56
CA ILE A 138 -2.64 -20.93 -17.87
C ILE A 138 -2.21 -22.39 -17.76
N VAL A 139 -1.16 -22.65 -16.99
CA VAL A 139 -0.69 -24.03 -16.79
C VAL A 139 -1.71 -24.83 -15.99
N GLY A 140 -2.27 -24.25 -14.93
CA GLY A 140 -3.29 -24.89 -14.09
C GLY A 140 -4.52 -25.33 -14.87
N GLU A 141 -5.11 -24.42 -15.63
CA GLU A 141 -6.28 -24.69 -16.48
C GLU A 141 -5.92 -25.60 -17.66
N GLY A 142 -4.75 -25.38 -18.28
CA GLY A 142 -4.29 -26.16 -19.42
C GLY A 142 -4.05 -27.64 -19.11
N VAL A 143 -3.59 -27.96 -17.89
CA VAL A 143 -3.45 -29.37 -17.45
C VAL A 143 -4.75 -29.96 -16.87
N GLY A 144 -5.84 -29.19 -16.86
CA GLY A 144 -7.14 -29.61 -16.33
C GLY A 144 -7.17 -29.74 -14.80
N ALA A 145 -6.33 -28.98 -14.08
CA ALA A 145 -6.29 -29.03 -12.63
C ALA A 145 -7.50 -28.30 -11.99
N GLN A 146 -7.95 -28.80 -10.84
CA GLN A 146 -9.02 -28.15 -10.07
C GLN A 146 -8.49 -26.89 -9.39
N GLN A 147 -9.19 -25.77 -9.59
CA GLN A 147 -8.88 -24.47 -8.98
C GLN A 147 -9.34 -24.43 -7.52
N ILE A 148 -8.47 -23.94 -6.64
CA ILE A 148 -8.72 -23.67 -5.22
C ILE A 148 -8.41 -22.18 -5.01
N VAL A 149 -9.41 -21.39 -4.64
CA VAL A 149 -9.26 -19.94 -4.45
C VAL A 149 -9.14 -19.62 -2.97
N THR A 150 -7.99 -19.08 -2.57
CA THR A 150 -7.77 -18.51 -1.24
C THR A 150 -7.97 -17.01 -1.31
N LYS A 151 -8.98 -16.50 -0.59
CA LYS A 151 -9.25 -15.06 -0.54
C LYS A 151 -8.24 -14.37 0.37
N LYS A 152 -7.44 -13.45 -0.17
CA LYS A 152 -6.73 -12.44 0.62
C LYS A 152 -7.58 -11.17 0.59
N ASP A 153 -8.22 -10.87 1.71
CA ASP A 153 -9.02 -9.65 1.86
C ASP A 153 -8.20 -8.58 2.57
N VAL A 154 -8.22 -7.37 2.03
CA VAL A 154 -7.83 -6.19 2.81
C VAL A 154 -9.00 -5.91 3.74
N SER A 155 -8.78 -6.15 5.04
CA SER A 155 -9.75 -5.92 6.11
C SER A 155 -10.48 -4.61 5.87
N ALA A 156 -11.81 -4.68 5.73
CA ALA A 156 -12.62 -3.48 5.63
C ALA A 156 -12.40 -2.67 6.91
N ILE A 157 -11.93 -1.44 6.77
CA ILE A 157 -11.73 -0.57 7.91
C ILE A 157 -13.11 -0.27 8.50
N GLY A 158 -13.30 -0.73 9.75
CA GLY A 158 -14.42 -0.47 10.63
C GLY A 158 -15.71 -1.25 10.40
N GLY A 159 -15.60 -2.54 10.14
CA GLY A 159 -16.68 -3.50 10.38
C GLY A 159 -16.55 -4.12 11.78
N ASP A 160 -17.08 -3.48 12.81
CA ASP A 160 -17.42 -4.21 14.05
C ASP A 160 -18.66 -5.04 13.74
N SER A 161 -18.49 -6.36 13.61
CA SER A 161 -19.51 -7.33 13.18
C SER A 161 -20.63 -7.56 14.20
N ARG A 162 -20.76 -6.69 15.21
CA ARG A 162 -21.69 -6.84 16.35
C ARG A 162 -22.97 -6.01 16.24
N PHE A 163 -23.01 -5.03 15.33
CA PHE A 163 -24.24 -4.35 14.94
C PHE A 163 -24.58 -4.80 13.51
N GLY A 164 -25.71 -5.50 13.34
CA GLY A 164 -26.11 -6.25 12.14
C GLY A 164 -26.35 -5.44 10.85
N GLY A 165 -25.43 -4.56 10.48
CA GLY A 165 -25.28 -4.02 9.13
C GLY A 165 -24.28 -4.88 8.36
N GLY A 166 -24.70 -5.43 7.23
CA GLY A 166 -23.90 -6.36 6.43
C GLY A 166 -22.47 -5.85 6.18
N THR A 167 -21.50 -6.70 6.47
CA THR A 167 -20.10 -6.51 6.06
C THR A 167 -20.07 -6.55 4.53
N GLU A 168 -20.04 -5.39 3.88
CA GLU A 168 -19.55 -5.31 2.51
C GLU A 168 -18.04 -5.59 2.55
N GLN A 169 -17.70 -6.88 2.60
CA GLN A 169 -16.37 -7.37 2.25
C GLN A 169 -16.09 -6.84 0.85
N GLY A 170 -15.24 -5.83 0.77
CA GLY A 170 -14.77 -5.35 -0.52
C GLY A 170 -13.91 -6.44 -1.12
N ASN A 171 -14.54 -7.31 -1.91
CA ASN A 171 -13.90 -8.39 -2.63
C ASN A 171 -12.81 -7.80 -3.51
N SER A 172 -11.57 -7.85 -3.04
CA SER A 172 -10.42 -7.46 -3.84
C SER A 172 -10.02 -8.68 -4.66
N THR A 173 -10.82 -9.02 -5.67
CA THR A 173 -10.68 -10.23 -6.49
C THR A 173 -9.26 -10.40 -7.08
N TRP A 174 -8.55 -9.30 -7.29
CA TRP A 174 -7.19 -9.26 -7.83
C TRP A 174 -6.07 -9.57 -6.81
N LEU A 175 -6.37 -9.62 -5.51
CA LEU A 175 -5.46 -10.08 -4.44
C LEU A 175 -5.64 -11.56 -4.09
N GLN A 176 -6.62 -12.23 -4.69
CA GLN A 176 -6.88 -13.65 -4.41
C GLN A 176 -5.69 -14.52 -4.84
N GLU A 177 -5.30 -15.44 -3.96
CA GLU A 177 -4.29 -16.44 -4.28
C GLU A 177 -5.01 -17.67 -4.83
N VAL A 178 -4.81 -17.89 -6.13
CA VAL A 178 -5.35 -19.08 -6.82
C VAL A 178 -4.31 -20.19 -6.76
N SER A 179 -4.71 -21.37 -6.29
CA SER A 179 -3.90 -22.59 -6.28
C SER A 179 -4.55 -23.69 -7.13
N TYR A 180 -3.74 -24.50 -7.80
CA TYR A 180 -4.22 -25.60 -8.63
C TYR A 180 -3.75 -26.95 -8.08
N LYS A 181 -4.69 -27.88 -7.88
CA LYS A 181 -4.37 -29.21 -7.36
C LYS A 181 -3.49 -29.98 -8.35
N GLY A 182 -2.32 -30.42 -7.90
CA GLY A 182 -1.37 -31.15 -8.74
C GLY A 182 -0.45 -30.25 -9.57
N VAL A 183 -0.49 -28.92 -9.37
CA VAL A 183 0.45 -27.99 -10.03
C VAL A 183 1.25 -27.24 -8.97
N ILE A 184 2.55 -27.53 -8.92
CA ILE A 184 3.49 -26.96 -7.97
C ILE A 184 4.10 -25.70 -8.59
N ASN A 185 3.80 -24.55 -8.02
CA ASN A 185 4.37 -23.27 -8.43
C ASN A 185 5.73 -23.03 -7.75
N LYS A 186 6.81 -22.99 -8.53
CA LYS A 186 8.16 -22.59 -8.11
C LYS A 186 8.69 -21.39 -8.91
N LEU A 187 7.79 -20.61 -9.51
CA LEU A 187 8.15 -19.37 -10.18
C LEU A 187 8.71 -18.37 -9.17
N ARG A 188 9.78 -17.69 -9.58
CA ARG A 188 10.42 -16.63 -8.79
C ARG A 188 10.38 -15.33 -9.56
N LEU A 189 10.29 -14.23 -8.84
CA LEU A 189 10.39 -12.90 -9.45
C LEU A 189 11.86 -12.56 -9.68
N HIS A 190 12.17 -11.89 -10.78
CA HIS A 190 13.52 -11.37 -11.03
C HIS A 190 13.93 -10.33 -9.97
N THR A 191 12.96 -9.52 -9.53
CA THR A 191 13.11 -8.55 -8.45
C THR A 191 11.89 -8.60 -7.55
N THR A 192 12.08 -8.49 -6.23
CA THR A 192 10.96 -8.33 -5.30
C THR A 192 10.50 -6.89 -5.35
N ASN A 193 9.31 -6.65 -5.89
CA ASN A 193 8.74 -5.32 -5.97
C ASN A 193 8.14 -4.93 -4.62
N GLN A 194 8.77 -3.98 -3.95
CA GLN A 194 8.23 -3.39 -2.72
C GLN A 194 7.62 -2.03 -3.05
N VAL A 195 6.39 -1.81 -2.61
CA VAL A 195 5.64 -0.58 -2.85
C VAL A 195 5.58 0.20 -1.55
N ASN A 196 5.98 1.46 -1.60
CA ASN A 196 5.81 2.41 -0.51
C ASN A 196 4.60 3.31 -0.79
N VAL A 197 3.69 3.40 0.17
CA VAL A 197 2.50 4.25 0.10
C VAL A 197 2.62 5.35 1.15
N LYS A 198 2.78 6.58 0.67
CA LYS A 198 2.73 7.79 1.49
C LYS A 198 1.35 8.41 1.39
N LEU A 199 0.70 8.63 2.52
CA LEU A 199 -0.59 9.29 2.60
C LEU A 199 -0.38 10.64 3.29
N SER A 200 -0.91 11.73 2.72
CA SER A 200 -0.88 13.06 3.31
C SER A 200 -2.31 13.54 3.55
N VAL A 201 -2.67 13.69 4.82
CA VAL A 201 -3.96 14.19 5.28
C VAL A 201 -3.75 15.58 5.84
N VAL A 202 -4.40 16.57 5.23
CA VAL A 202 -4.33 17.98 5.65
C VAL A 202 -5.72 18.45 6.02
N GLU A 203 -5.90 18.84 7.27
CA GLU A 203 -7.13 19.47 7.76
C GLU A 203 -6.83 20.89 8.25
N VAL A 204 -7.63 21.85 7.81
CA VAL A 204 -7.57 23.25 8.23
C VAL A 204 -8.94 23.64 8.75
N THR A 205 -9.01 24.04 10.02
CA THR A 205 -10.22 24.62 10.61
C THR A 205 -9.93 26.08 10.94
N LYS A 206 -10.77 26.97 10.43
CA LYS A 206 -10.76 28.40 10.74
C LYS A 206 -12.08 28.73 11.43
N GLU A 207 -12.02 29.36 12.58
CA GLU A 207 -13.18 29.83 13.32
C GLU A 207 -12.96 31.29 13.69
N PHE A 208 -13.84 32.13 13.19
CA PHE A 208 -13.87 33.57 13.37
C PHE A 208 -15.17 33.93 14.10
N THR A 209 -15.06 34.59 15.25
CA THR A 209 -16.21 35.04 16.02
C THR A 209 -16.05 36.51 16.38
N ASP A 210 -16.97 37.33 15.88
CA ASP A 210 -17.12 38.73 16.27
C ASP A 210 -18.35 38.88 17.15
N ASN A 211 -18.17 39.59 18.27
CA ASN A 211 -19.24 39.97 19.17
C ASN A 211 -19.08 41.45 19.52
N ILE A 212 -20.00 42.28 19.02
CA ILE A 212 -19.97 43.72 19.21
C ILE A 212 -21.37 44.20 19.57
N GLY A 213 -21.53 44.85 20.72
CA GLY A 213 -22.83 45.27 21.19
C GLY A 213 -22.85 45.94 22.53
N ILE A 214 -24.02 46.48 22.88
CA ILE A 214 -24.32 46.90 24.24
C ILE A 214 -25.63 46.22 24.65
N ASP A 215 -25.57 45.46 25.73
CA ASP A 215 -26.72 44.83 26.34
C ASP A 215 -27.25 45.71 27.47
N TRP A 216 -28.47 46.22 27.29
CA TRP A 216 -29.18 47.01 28.28
C TRP A 216 -30.16 46.13 29.04
N GLY A 217 -30.21 46.27 30.35
CA GLY A 217 -31.18 45.54 31.16
C GLY A 217 -31.33 46.10 32.57
N THR A 218 -32.30 45.59 33.31
CA THR A 218 -32.40 45.83 34.74
C THR A 218 -31.59 44.79 35.52
N LEU A 219 -30.96 45.19 36.63
CA LEU A 219 -30.22 44.26 37.49
C LEU A 219 -31.07 43.03 37.87
N GLY A 220 -30.55 41.83 37.56
CA GLY A 220 -31.25 40.56 37.82
C GLY A 220 -32.25 40.12 36.73
N ALA A 221 -32.33 40.83 35.59
CA ALA A 221 -33.10 40.42 34.41
C ALA A 221 -32.17 40.11 33.22
N ALA A 222 -32.69 39.40 32.22
CA ALA A 222 -31.97 39.15 30.96
C ALA A 222 -31.84 40.45 30.13
N ALA A 223 -30.83 40.52 29.26
CA ALA A 223 -30.62 41.63 28.33
C ALA A 223 -31.89 41.91 27.50
N GLY A 224 -32.22 43.19 27.31
CA GLY A 224 -33.44 43.66 26.65
C GLY A 224 -34.72 43.57 27.48
N THR A 225 -34.66 43.00 28.70
CA THR A 225 -35.79 42.98 29.64
C THR A 225 -35.68 44.14 30.62
N PHE A 226 -36.70 44.99 30.62
CA PHE A 226 -36.79 46.14 31.52
C PHE A 226 -37.92 45.89 32.52
N ARG A 227 -37.57 45.56 33.77
CA ARG A 227 -38.54 45.36 34.85
C ARG A 227 -38.48 46.54 35.81
N PHE A 228 -39.48 47.42 35.73
CA PHE A 228 -39.60 48.56 36.63
C PHE A 228 -40.59 48.25 37.76
N THR A 229 -40.08 47.89 38.93
CA THR A 229 -40.89 47.87 40.17
C THR A 229 -41.04 49.27 40.76
N LYS A 230 -40.00 50.11 40.58
CA LYS A 230 -39.96 51.57 40.69
C LYS A 230 -39.00 52.10 39.62
N PHE A 231 -39.27 53.26 39.04
CA PHE A 231 -38.43 53.85 38.00
C PHE A 231 -37.28 54.63 38.65
N ASP A 232 -36.27 53.90 39.13
CA ASP A 232 -35.06 54.47 39.71
C ASP A 232 -33.86 54.24 38.77
N ALA A 233 -33.07 55.30 38.54
CA ALA A 233 -31.96 55.28 37.56
C ALA A 233 -30.81 54.34 37.96
N ASP A 234 -30.74 53.95 39.23
CA ASP A 234 -29.80 52.98 39.78
C ASP A 234 -30.07 51.53 39.32
N THR A 235 -31.30 51.23 38.90
CA THR A 235 -31.70 49.89 38.45
C THR A 235 -31.33 49.58 37.00
N LEU A 236 -30.95 50.60 36.21
CA LEU A 236 -30.54 50.46 34.82
C LEU A 236 -29.04 50.14 34.73
N THR A 237 -28.71 49.00 34.12
CA THR A 237 -27.31 48.61 33.87
C THR A 237 -27.07 48.36 32.38
N GLY A 238 -25.85 48.65 31.93
CA GLY A 238 -25.40 48.43 30.56
C GLY A 238 -24.10 47.64 30.55
N LEU A 239 -24.05 46.57 29.76
CA LEU A 239 -22.85 45.77 29.55
C LEU A 239 -22.37 45.94 28.11
N VAL A 240 -21.12 46.37 27.93
CA VAL A 240 -20.51 46.56 26.61
C VAL A 240 -19.73 45.31 26.22
N HIS A 241 -20.08 44.72 25.08
CA HIS A 241 -19.38 43.61 24.45
C HIS A 241 -18.61 44.13 23.23
N ALA A 242 -17.30 43.88 23.19
CA ALA A 242 -16.45 44.18 22.05
C ALA A 242 -15.30 43.17 22.01
N ILE A 243 -15.57 42.01 21.44
CA ILE A 243 -14.66 40.86 21.40
C ILE A 243 -14.61 40.38 19.95
N SER A 244 -13.41 40.26 19.40
CA SER A 244 -13.15 39.61 18.11
C SER A 244 -12.14 38.51 18.35
N ASN A 245 -12.53 37.28 18.05
CA ASN A 245 -11.73 36.08 18.23
C ASN A 245 -11.46 35.45 16.87
N ASP A 246 -10.19 35.28 16.52
CA ASP A 246 -9.74 34.53 15.36
C ASP A 246 -8.94 33.32 15.82
N SER A 247 -9.37 32.14 15.40
CA SER A 247 -8.71 30.88 15.73
C SER A 247 -8.50 30.05 14.47
N VAL A 248 -7.26 29.63 14.27
CA VAL A 248 -6.86 28.80 13.13
C VAL A 248 -6.14 27.57 13.66
N ALA A 249 -6.63 26.40 13.27
CA ALA A 249 -6.00 25.12 13.54
C ALA A 249 -5.67 24.43 12.22
N ARG A 250 -4.43 23.91 12.13
CA ARG A 250 -4.00 23.04 11.02
C ARG A 250 -3.51 21.73 11.59
N VAL A 251 -4.02 20.63 11.05
CA VAL A 251 -3.58 19.27 11.35
C VAL A 251 -3.00 18.67 10.08
N LEU A 252 -1.77 18.17 10.18
CA LEU A 252 -1.10 17.40 9.13
C LEU A 252 -0.79 16.02 9.68
N SER A 253 -1.14 14.98 8.94
CA SER A 253 -0.75 13.62 9.25
C SER A 253 -0.21 12.96 7.99
N GLU A 254 1.00 12.42 8.07
CA GLU A 254 1.68 11.76 6.95
C GLU A 254 2.04 10.31 7.27
N PRO A 255 1.06 9.40 7.44
CA PRO A 255 1.39 7.99 7.64
C PRO A 255 2.04 7.41 6.37
N ASN A 256 3.01 6.54 6.60
CA ASN A 256 3.78 5.91 5.55
C ASN A 256 3.86 4.41 5.81
N LEU A 257 3.54 3.61 4.80
CA LEU A 257 3.50 2.16 4.91
C LEU A 257 4.09 1.52 3.66
N SER A 258 4.99 0.57 3.88
CA SER A 258 5.55 -0.24 2.81
C SER A 258 4.92 -1.64 2.80
N VAL A 259 4.64 -2.15 1.60
CA VAL A 259 4.00 -3.44 1.38
C VAL A 259 4.66 -4.15 0.21
N LEU A 260 4.75 -5.48 0.28
CA LEU A 260 5.22 -6.30 -0.84
C LEU A 260 4.12 -6.37 -1.92
N SER A 261 4.52 -6.37 -3.20
CA SER A 261 3.58 -6.57 -4.30
C SER A 261 2.83 -7.91 -4.15
N GLY A 262 1.51 -7.85 -4.25
CA GLY A 262 0.59 -8.99 -4.05
C GLY A 262 0.23 -9.27 -2.58
N GLU A 263 0.75 -8.49 -1.63
CA GLU A 263 0.45 -8.63 -0.21
C GLU A 263 -0.31 -7.42 0.34
N THR A 264 -0.76 -7.56 1.58
CA THR A 264 -1.50 -6.54 2.33
C THR A 264 -0.75 -6.16 3.59
N ALA A 265 -0.81 -4.89 3.97
CA ALA A 265 -0.24 -4.37 5.20
C ALA A 265 -1.27 -3.53 5.97
N GLU A 266 -1.21 -3.60 7.29
CA GLU A 266 -2.04 -2.84 8.22
C GLU A 266 -1.12 -2.02 9.15
N PHE A 267 -1.47 -0.76 9.34
CA PHE A 267 -0.77 0.16 10.20
C PHE A 267 -1.78 0.87 11.10
N LEU A 268 -1.59 0.75 12.42
CA LEU A 268 -2.44 1.38 13.43
C LEU A 268 -1.56 2.18 14.39
N VAL A 269 -1.91 3.45 14.57
CA VAL A 269 -1.30 4.35 15.56
C VAL A 269 -2.42 4.98 16.37
N GLY A 270 -2.53 4.62 17.63
CA GLY A 270 -3.67 4.99 18.44
C GLY A 270 -3.72 4.30 19.79
N GLY A 271 -4.92 4.20 20.35
CA GLY A 271 -5.18 3.49 21.59
C GLY A 271 -6.59 2.89 21.59
N GLU A 272 -6.97 2.33 22.73
CA GLU A 272 -8.29 1.74 22.93
C GLU A 272 -9.02 2.47 24.06
N VAL A 273 -10.32 2.68 23.88
CA VAL A 273 -11.19 3.28 24.89
C VAL A 273 -12.23 2.24 25.31
N PRO A 274 -12.38 1.98 26.62
CA PRO A 274 -13.43 1.09 27.11
C PRO A 274 -14.80 1.78 27.00
N VAL A 275 -15.72 1.12 26.31
CA VAL A 275 -17.14 1.45 26.23
C VAL A 275 -17.89 0.47 27.13
N VAL A 276 -18.48 1.00 28.21
CA VAL A 276 -19.30 0.22 29.14
C VAL A 276 -20.73 0.12 28.60
N THR A 277 -21.21 -1.10 28.40
CA THR A 277 -22.61 -1.38 28.05
C THR A 277 -23.25 -2.23 29.14
N SER A 278 -24.52 -1.94 29.45
CA SER A 278 -25.28 -2.74 30.41
C SER A 278 -25.87 -3.95 29.68
N SER A 279 -25.54 -5.16 30.14
CA SER A 279 -26.17 -6.38 29.65
C SER A 279 -27.49 -6.63 30.38
N ASN A 280 -28.48 -7.23 29.71
CA ASN A 280 -29.85 -7.47 30.20
C ASN A 280 -29.94 -8.22 31.56
N ASN A 281 -28.85 -8.82 32.04
CA ASN A 281 -28.75 -9.52 33.33
C ASN A 281 -27.99 -8.76 34.43
N ASN A 282 -28.00 -7.41 34.41
CA ASN A 282 -27.33 -6.59 35.43
C ASN A 282 -25.79 -6.79 35.48
N GLY A 283 -25.21 -7.24 34.35
CA GLY A 283 -23.77 -7.44 34.18
C GLY A 283 -23.15 -6.29 33.40
N ILE A 284 -22.02 -5.76 33.87
CA ILE A 284 -21.25 -4.74 33.17
C ILE A 284 -20.46 -5.44 32.04
N ASN A 285 -20.76 -5.10 30.79
CA ASN A 285 -19.98 -5.54 29.64
C ASN A 285 -19.06 -4.40 29.20
N VAL A 286 -17.74 -4.63 29.24
CA VAL A 286 -16.74 -3.65 28.79
C VAL A 286 -16.30 -4.06 27.39
N GLN A 287 -16.53 -3.21 26.39
CA GLN A 287 -16.04 -3.38 25.03
C GLN A 287 -14.96 -2.33 24.74
N TYR A 288 -13.78 -2.75 24.31
CA TYR A 288 -12.74 -1.82 23.89
C TYR A 288 -12.98 -1.40 22.43
N LYS A 289 -12.89 -0.09 22.18
CA LYS A 289 -12.96 0.50 20.83
C LYS A 289 -11.66 1.22 20.53
N GLU A 290 -11.00 0.80 19.45
CA GLU A 290 -9.79 1.45 18.93
C GLU A 290 -10.12 2.87 18.42
N PHE A 291 -9.17 3.79 18.62
CA PHE A 291 -9.16 5.11 17.99
C PHE A 291 -7.73 5.47 17.56
N GLY A 292 -7.60 6.40 16.64
CA GLY A 292 -6.32 6.84 16.07
C GLY A 292 -6.32 6.77 14.54
N ILE A 293 -5.13 6.61 13.97
CA ILE A 293 -4.90 6.49 12.53
C ILE A 293 -4.78 5.00 12.20
N LYS A 294 -5.70 4.49 11.38
CA LYS A 294 -5.70 3.12 10.85
C LYS A 294 -5.57 3.18 9.34
N LEU A 295 -4.59 2.48 8.79
CA LEU A 295 -4.25 2.47 7.38
C LEU A 295 -4.10 1.02 6.92
N ASN A 296 -4.94 0.62 5.97
CA ASN A 296 -4.92 -0.71 5.35
C ASN A 296 -4.56 -0.55 3.87
N VAL A 297 -3.48 -1.18 3.45
CA VAL A 297 -2.95 -1.06 2.09
C VAL A 297 -2.79 -2.45 1.51
N GLY A 298 -3.24 -2.63 0.27
CA GLY A 298 -2.82 -3.74 -0.57
C GLY A 298 -2.31 -3.18 -1.88
N ALA A 299 -1.18 -3.67 -2.37
CA ALA A 299 -0.60 -3.20 -3.63
C ALA A 299 -0.21 -4.39 -4.51
N LYS A 300 -0.35 -4.25 -5.83
CA LYS A 300 0.12 -5.21 -6.83
C LYS A 300 0.68 -4.49 -8.03
N VAL A 301 1.89 -4.86 -8.42
CA VAL A 301 2.58 -4.30 -9.59
C VAL A 301 2.16 -5.06 -10.85
N SER A 302 1.89 -4.30 -11.90
CA SER A 302 1.52 -4.77 -13.24
C SER A 302 2.70 -4.62 -14.22
N ASN A 303 2.64 -5.31 -15.35
CA ASN A 303 3.69 -5.36 -16.38
C ASN A 303 4.04 -4.00 -16.98
N ASN A 304 3.12 -3.04 -16.93
CA ASN A 304 3.31 -1.70 -17.51
C ASN A 304 3.91 -0.70 -16.50
N ASN A 305 4.66 -1.16 -15.49
CA ASN A 305 5.17 -0.32 -14.40
C ASN A 305 4.08 0.45 -13.64
N ARG A 306 2.84 -0.06 -13.70
CA ARG A 306 1.69 0.49 -12.96
C ARG A 306 1.50 -0.29 -11.69
N ILE A 307 1.06 0.42 -10.66
CA ILE A 307 0.84 -0.08 -9.31
C ILE A 307 -0.65 0.05 -9.05
N ARG A 308 -1.34 -1.08 -8.95
CA ARG A 308 -2.72 -1.12 -8.49
C ARG A 308 -2.70 -1.20 -6.98
N ILE A 309 -3.39 -0.26 -6.34
CA ILE A 309 -3.51 -0.21 -4.88
C ILE A 309 -4.97 -0.23 -4.46
N VAL A 310 -5.25 -0.93 -3.37
CA VAL A 310 -6.43 -0.70 -2.53
C VAL A 310 -5.96 -0.02 -1.26
N LEU A 311 -6.59 1.10 -0.95
CA LEU A 311 -6.23 1.96 0.15
C LEU A 311 -7.47 2.20 0.99
N GLY A 312 -7.44 1.71 2.23
CA GLY A 312 -8.37 2.09 3.28
C GLY A 312 -7.64 2.96 4.29
N GLN A 313 -8.25 4.08 4.66
CA GLN A 313 -7.80 4.87 5.80
C GLN A 313 -8.96 5.21 6.74
N GLU A 314 -8.65 5.28 8.02
CA GLU A 314 -9.50 5.85 9.05
C GLU A 314 -8.67 6.71 10.00
N VAL A 315 -9.16 7.91 10.26
CA VAL A 315 -8.63 8.80 11.29
C VAL A 315 -9.75 9.03 12.29
N SER A 316 -9.53 8.63 13.52
CA SER A 316 -10.49 8.73 14.60
C SER A 316 -9.87 9.41 15.82
N ASN A 317 -10.56 10.41 16.33
CA ASN A 317 -10.15 11.14 17.52
C ASN A 317 -11.27 11.01 18.57
N ILE A 318 -10.88 10.91 19.84
CA ILE A 318 -11.82 11.02 20.95
C ILE A 318 -12.25 12.48 21.04
N ASP A 319 -13.55 12.72 21.01
CA ASP A 319 -14.17 14.04 21.23
C ASP A 319 -14.79 14.09 22.64
N LYS A 320 -15.39 15.23 22.98
CA LYS A 320 -15.99 15.50 24.28
C LYS A 320 -16.98 14.40 24.67
N THR A 321 -16.93 14.05 25.94
CA THR A 321 -17.89 13.13 26.54
C THR A 321 -19.33 13.60 26.32
N PHE A 322 -20.17 12.74 25.76
CA PHE A 322 -21.61 12.90 25.81
C PHE A 322 -22.09 12.48 27.20
N SER A 323 -22.60 13.43 28.00
CA SER A 323 -23.29 13.12 29.25
C SER A 323 -24.80 13.13 29.03
N SER A 324 -25.43 11.98 29.18
CA SER A 324 -26.90 11.90 29.31
C SER A 324 -27.21 11.66 30.78
N ASN A 325 -27.56 12.74 31.49
CA ASN A 325 -27.80 12.79 32.93
C ASN A 325 -26.52 12.51 33.77
N ALA A 326 -26.51 12.99 35.01
CA ALA A 326 -25.32 13.20 35.83
C ALA A 326 -24.44 11.96 36.13
N ASP A 327 -24.88 10.75 35.76
CA ASP A 327 -24.25 9.50 36.18
C ASP A 327 -23.63 8.66 35.03
N PHE A 328 -23.87 9.01 33.75
CA PHE A 328 -23.31 8.26 32.61
C PHE A 328 -22.62 9.18 31.59
N SER A 329 -21.33 8.93 31.41
CA SER A 329 -20.41 9.69 30.57
C SER A 329 -19.87 8.78 29.46
N PHE A 330 -20.31 8.96 28.22
CA PHE A 330 -19.84 8.17 27.08
C PHE A 330 -18.84 8.96 26.24
N PRO A 331 -17.66 8.39 25.91
CA PRO A 331 -16.74 9.02 24.97
C PRO A 331 -17.37 9.04 23.58
N THR A 332 -17.31 10.19 22.91
CA THR A 332 -17.71 10.29 21.51
C THR A 332 -16.47 10.17 20.62
N PHE A 333 -16.65 9.67 19.39
CA PHE A 333 -15.56 9.52 18.43
C PHE A 333 -15.91 10.31 17.17
N GLN A 334 -14.98 11.16 16.74
CA GLN A 334 -15.05 11.77 15.44
C GLN A 334 -14.21 10.93 14.46
N THR A 335 -14.89 10.17 13.60
CA THR A 335 -14.25 9.27 12.64
C THR A 335 -14.34 9.84 11.23
N ARG A 336 -13.21 9.86 10.52
CA ARG A 336 -13.08 10.17 9.09
C ARG A 336 -12.58 8.91 8.40
N ARG A 337 -13.30 8.40 7.41
CA ARG A 337 -12.95 7.16 6.71
C ARG A 337 -13.02 7.34 5.21
N ALA A 338 -12.04 6.77 4.49
CA ALA A 338 -12.06 6.68 3.04
C ALA A 338 -11.52 5.32 2.60
N ARG A 339 -12.12 4.73 1.57
CA ARG A 339 -11.62 3.52 0.92
C ARG A 339 -11.70 3.70 -0.59
N THR A 340 -10.62 3.42 -1.29
CA THR A 340 -10.58 3.49 -2.74
C THR A 340 -9.64 2.44 -3.32
N THR A 341 -9.81 2.16 -4.60
CA THR A 341 -8.89 1.35 -5.40
C THR A 341 -8.48 2.18 -6.59
N VAL A 342 -7.18 2.37 -6.79
CA VAL A 342 -6.63 3.18 -7.87
C VAL A 342 -5.44 2.50 -8.52
N GLU A 343 -5.11 2.91 -9.74
CA GLU A 343 -3.95 2.42 -10.49
C GLU A 343 -3.09 3.61 -10.89
N LEU A 344 -1.84 3.64 -10.42
CA LEU A 344 -0.92 4.77 -10.51
C LEU A 344 0.43 4.29 -11.04
N ALA A 345 1.17 5.14 -11.76
CA ALA A 345 2.56 4.87 -12.08
C ALA A 345 3.48 5.16 -10.87
N ASP A 346 4.73 4.71 -10.95
CA ASP A 346 5.74 5.00 -9.94
C ASP A 346 5.96 6.51 -9.76
N GLY A 347 5.79 7.00 -8.53
CA GLY A 347 5.92 8.41 -8.17
C GLY A 347 4.67 9.27 -8.41
N GLU A 348 3.59 8.70 -8.94
CA GLU A 348 2.33 9.43 -9.12
C GLU A 348 1.56 9.60 -7.81
N SER A 349 0.86 10.73 -7.71
CA SER A 349 -0.03 11.07 -6.61
C SER A 349 -1.48 11.12 -7.06
N PHE A 350 -2.39 10.72 -6.17
CA PHE A 350 -3.82 10.77 -6.38
C PHE A 350 -4.53 11.43 -5.20
N LEU A 351 -5.48 12.33 -5.49
CA LEU A 351 -6.35 12.91 -4.48
C LEU A 351 -7.48 11.95 -4.16
N LEU A 352 -7.42 11.32 -2.98
CA LEU A 352 -8.42 10.37 -2.50
C LEU A 352 -9.77 11.03 -2.26
N GLY A 353 -9.74 12.28 -1.80
CA GLY A 353 -10.93 13.03 -1.47
C GLY A 353 -10.61 14.38 -0.84
N GLY A 354 -11.61 15.24 -0.83
CA GLY A 354 -11.55 16.51 -0.13
C GLY A 354 -12.93 16.93 0.36
N LEU A 355 -12.96 17.77 1.38
CA LEU A 355 -14.17 18.33 1.96
C LEU A 355 -13.93 19.80 2.26
N ILE A 356 -14.87 20.66 1.85
CA ILE A 356 -14.92 22.05 2.30
C ILE A 356 -16.27 22.22 3.01
N SER A 357 -16.23 22.61 4.28
CA SER A 357 -17.40 22.92 5.08
C SER A 357 -17.36 24.40 5.47
N ASN A 358 -18.50 25.07 5.42
CA ASN A 358 -18.65 26.43 5.88
C ASN A 358 -19.95 26.53 6.68
N ASN A 359 -19.86 27.07 7.89
CA ASN A 359 -20.98 27.30 8.79
C ASN A 359 -20.93 28.74 9.27
N GLU A 360 -21.96 29.51 8.95
CA GLU A 360 -22.07 30.92 9.30
C GLU A 360 -23.34 31.12 10.12
N ARG A 361 -23.18 31.80 11.26
CA ARG A 361 -24.26 32.14 12.18
C ARG A 361 -24.16 33.62 12.48
N GLU A 362 -25.17 34.36 12.07
CA GLU A 362 -25.36 35.76 12.44
C GLU A 362 -26.54 35.86 13.41
N ALA A 363 -26.35 36.56 14.51
CA ALA A 363 -27.39 36.86 15.48
C ALA A 363 -27.37 38.37 15.79
N LEU A 364 -28.55 38.98 15.78
CA LEU A 364 -28.73 40.39 16.09
C LEU A 364 -29.82 40.53 17.15
N SER A 365 -29.43 40.98 18.33
CA SER A 365 -30.34 41.40 19.39
C SER A 365 -30.41 42.92 19.40
N LYS A 366 -31.62 43.49 19.46
CA LYS A 366 -31.79 44.95 19.51
C LYS A 366 -33.00 45.33 20.33
N VAL A 367 -32.96 46.52 20.95
CA VAL A 367 -34.15 47.10 21.58
C VAL A 367 -35.08 47.60 20.48
N PRO A 368 -36.37 47.23 20.46
CA PRO A 368 -37.31 47.69 19.45
C PRO A 368 -37.42 49.22 19.45
N PHE A 369 -37.71 49.81 18.27
CA PHE A 369 -37.75 51.25 17.98
C PHE A 369 -36.39 51.96 18.01
N ILE A 370 -35.66 51.95 19.13
CA ILE A 370 -34.42 52.74 19.28
C ILE A 370 -33.19 52.09 18.65
N GLY A 371 -33.19 50.76 18.50
CA GLY A 371 -32.10 50.03 17.82
C GLY A 371 -32.06 50.22 16.30
N ASP A 372 -33.13 50.75 15.70
CA ASP A 372 -33.24 51.00 14.26
C ASP A 372 -32.79 52.40 13.83
N VAL A 373 -32.49 53.29 14.79
CA VAL A 373 -32.03 54.65 14.50
C VAL A 373 -30.63 54.59 13.87
N PRO A 374 -30.39 55.17 12.68
CA PRO A 374 -29.06 55.24 12.10
C PRO A 374 -28.08 55.92 13.05
N ILE A 375 -26.84 55.43 13.08
CA ILE A 375 -25.74 55.92 13.93
C ILE A 375 -26.00 55.68 15.43
N LEU A 376 -27.07 56.22 16.02
CA LEU A 376 -27.38 56.14 17.45
C LEU A 376 -27.89 54.77 17.90
N GLY A 377 -28.56 54.01 17.03
CA GLY A 377 -29.05 52.67 17.32
C GLY A 377 -27.94 51.64 17.55
N SER A 378 -26.69 51.98 17.20
CA SER A 378 -25.50 51.17 17.51
C SER A 378 -25.28 50.96 19.00
N LEU A 379 -25.71 51.92 19.83
CA LEU A 379 -25.66 51.81 21.28
C LEU A 379 -26.75 50.90 21.86
N PHE A 380 -27.74 50.47 21.07
CA PHE A 380 -28.90 49.71 21.53
C PHE A 380 -29.08 48.36 20.79
N ARG A 381 -27.99 47.87 20.18
CA ARG A 381 -27.94 46.59 19.47
C ARG A 381 -26.71 45.78 19.86
N HIS A 382 -26.83 44.48 19.73
CA HIS A 382 -25.80 43.47 19.93
C HIS A 382 -25.77 42.57 18.72
N ALA A 383 -24.65 42.58 18.00
CA ALA A 383 -24.41 41.77 16.82
C ALA A 383 -23.34 40.72 17.12
N GLU A 384 -23.69 39.46 16.90
CA GLU A 384 -22.80 38.31 16.99
C GLU A 384 -22.69 37.68 15.59
N THR A 385 -21.47 37.49 15.12
CA THR A 385 -21.16 36.80 13.86
C THR A 385 -20.16 35.69 14.16
N SER A 386 -20.55 34.44 13.90
CA SER A 386 -19.68 33.28 14.03
C SER A 386 -19.55 32.59 12.68
N ARG A 387 -18.32 32.44 12.19
CA ARG A 387 -17.97 31.82 10.91
C ARG A 387 -16.98 30.70 11.17
N ARG A 388 -17.36 29.47 10.83
CA ARG A 388 -16.52 28.28 10.93
C ARG A 388 -16.34 27.64 9.57
N ARG A 389 -15.09 27.58 9.10
CA ARG A 389 -14.70 26.98 7.83
C ARG A 389 -13.75 25.81 8.07
N GLY A 390 -14.11 24.63 7.56
CA GLY A 390 -13.26 23.44 7.57
C GLY A 390 -12.84 23.05 6.16
N GLU A 391 -11.57 22.72 5.97
CA GLU A 391 -11.02 22.22 4.70
C GLU A 391 -10.23 20.95 4.98
N LEU A 392 -10.51 19.87 4.25
CA LEU A 392 -9.83 18.59 4.35
C LEU A 392 -9.38 18.16 2.96
N ILE A 393 -8.13 17.73 2.84
CA ILE A 393 -7.57 17.13 1.64
C ILE A 393 -6.82 15.85 2.03
N VAL A 394 -7.04 14.80 1.25
CA VAL A 394 -6.35 13.52 1.39
C VAL A 394 -5.67 13.19 0.05
N VAL A 395 -4.35 13.03 0.08
CA VAL A 395 -3.54 12.65 -1.09
C VAL A 395 -2.76 11.39 -0.77
N ALA A 396 -2.74 10.42 -1.69
CA ALA A 396 -1.82 9.28 -1.61
C ALA A 396 -0.81 9.33 -2.75
N THR A 397 0.42 8.98 -2.45
CA THR A 397 1.54 8.88 -3.39
C THR A 397 2.15 7.50 -3.27
N VAL A 398 2.39 6.84 -4.39
CA VAL A 398 3.01 5.52 -4.42
C VAL A 398 4.39 5.58 -5.05
N ASN A 399 5.32 4.81 -4.51
CA ASN A 399 6.65 4.66 -5.09
C ASN A 399 7.09 3.19 -5.04
N LEU A 400 7.78 2.72 -6.07
CA LEU A 400 8.52 1.47 -6.02
C LEU A 400 9.83 1.71 -5.27
N VAL A 401 10.09 0.92 -4.23
CA VAL A 401 11.25 1.10 -3.35
C VAL A 401 12.08 -0.16 -3.25
N LYS A 402 13.37 0.01 -2.96
CA LYS A 402 14.29 -1.07 -2.66
C LYS A 402 14.62 -1.05 -1.16
N PRO A 403 14.76 -2.20 -0.51
CA PRO A 403 15.14 -2.25 0.90
C PRO A 403 16.54 -1.63 1.10
N VAL A 404 16.68 -0.83 2.15
CA VAL A 404 17.97 -0.21 2.55
C VAL A 404 18.73 -1.08 3.54
N GLY A 405 20.05 -0.93 3.58
CA GLY A 405 20.90 -1.60 4.57
C GLY A 405 20.71 -1.00 5.96
N ALA A 406 20.87 -1.81 7.01
CA ALA A 406 20.69 -1.38 8.41
C ALA A 406 21.59 -0.20 8.83
N ARG A 407 22.69 0.06 8.10
CA ARG A 407 23.60 1.18 8.32
C ARG A 407 23.07 2.53 7.84
N ASP A 408 22.12 2.50 6.91
CA ASP A 408 21.54 3.70 6.29
C ASP A 408 20.21 4.10 6.95
N VAL A 409 19.76 3.35 7.97
CA VAL A 409 18.56 3.64 8.74
C VAL A 409 18.85 4.75 9.76
N VAL A 410 18.27 5.93 9.53
CA VAL A 410 18.36 7.06 10.45
C VAL A 410 17.13 7.06 11.36
N LEU A 411 17.33 6.81 12.66
CA LEU A 411 16.28 6.90 13.66
C LEU A 411 16.14 8.35 14.17
N PRO A 412 14.92 8.84 14.40
CA PRO A 412 14.74 10.12 15.06
C PRO A 412 15.27 10.05 16.50
N ASP A 413 16.21 10.93 16.84
CA ASP A 413 16.69 11.09 18.22
C ASP A 413 15.82 12.11 18.97
N PHE A 414 15.41 11.78 20.19
CA PHE A 414 14.63 12.68 21.03
C PHE A 414 15.58 13.59 21.82
N GLN A 415 15.72 14.83 21.38
CA GLN A 415 16.46 15.83 22.15
C GLN A 415 15.52 16.58 23.10
N ARG A 416 15.80 16.44 24.40
CA ARG A 416 15.07 17.14 25.46
C ARG A 416 15.29 18.64 25.32
N THR A 417 14.29 19.37 24.84
CA THR A 417 14.28 20.83 24.98
C THR A 417 14.29 21.19 26.46
N SER A 418 15.15 22.14 26.82
CA SER A 418 15.18 22.73 28.15
C SER A 418 13.93 23.58 28.38
N THR A 419 13.21 23.34 29.47
CA THR A 419 12.05 24.15 29.89
C THR A 419 12.41 25.64 29.97
N TRP A 420 13.65 25.95 30.38
CA TRP A 420 14.16 27.32 30.42
C TRP A 420 14.37 27.94 29.04
N ALA A 421 14.79 27.14 28.05
CA ALA A 421 15.00 27.62 26.70
C ALA A 421 13.68 27.95 25.98
N ARG A 422 12.60 27.20 26.27
CA ARG A 422 11.22 27.57 25.85
C ARG A 422 10.73 28.82 26.56
N PHE A 423 10.95 28.91 27.87
CA PHE A 423 10.51 30.05 28.67
C PHE A 423 11.14 31.37 28.19
N PHE A 424 12.42 31.34 27.82
CA PHE A 424 13.14 32.51 27.32
C PHE A 424 13.15 32.64 25.80
N ASN A 425 12.47 31.75 25.06
CA ASN A 425 12.45 31.71 23.59
C ASN A 425 13.86 31.71 22.95
N VAL A 426 14.79 30.92 23.52
CA VAL A 426 16.21 30.85 23.11
C VAL A 426 16.55 29.55 22.35
N ASP A 427 15.54 28.77 21.96
CA ASP A 427 15.68 27.43 21.33
C ASP A 427 16.31 27.43 19.90
N GLY A 428 16.84 28.56 19.41
CA GLY A 428 17.12 28.78 17.98
C GLY A 428 18.46 28.33 17.40
N ILE A 429 19.45 27.84 18.19
CA ILE A 429 20.86 27.84 17.70
C ILE A 429 21.51 26.46 17.52
N SER A 430 21.00 25.37 18.09
CA SER A 430 21.70 24.07 17.99
C SER A 430 20.92 23.03 17.18
N ASN A 431 21.51 22.69 16.02
CA ASN A 431 21.42 21.39 15.32
C ASN A 431 20.20 21.16 14.41
N PHE A 432 20.14 21.95 13.33
CA PHE A 432 19.24 21.74 12.19
C PHE A 432 19.58 20.51 11.32
N ARG A 433 20.85 20.06 11.31
CA ARG A 433 21.33 19.08 10.32
C ARG A 433 20.78 17.66 10.55
N ASP A 434 20.86 17.13 11.77
CA ASP A 434 20.44 15.75 12.05
C ASP A 434 18.92 15.59 12.03
N ARG A 435 18.20 16.66 12.44
CA ARG A 435 16.74 16.76 12.30
C ARG A 435 16.31 16.70 10.84
N LYS A 436 17.02 17.40 9.97
CA LYS A 436 16.75 17.42 8.52
C LYS A 436 16.98 16.04 7.90
N LEU A 437 18.05 15.34 8.27
CA LEU A 437 18.35 14.00 7.74
C LEU A 437 17.32 12.94 8.18
N ALA A 438 16.94 12.93 9.47
CA ALA A 438 15.91 12.01 9.97
C ALA A 438 14.53 12.31 9.37
N GLN A 439 14.20 13.59 9.20
CA GLN A 439 12.96 14.02 8.54
C GLN A 439 12.94 13.65 7.05
N GLU A 440 14.03 13.90 6.32
CA GLU A 440 14.17 13.49 4.91
C GLU A 440 14.07 11.96 4.77
N PHE A 441 14.66 11.19 5.68
CA PHE A 441 14.56 9.73 5.69
C PHE A 441 13.10 9.26 5.87
N ILE A 442 12.35 9.84 6.81
CA ILE A 442 10.92 9.51 7.02
C ILE A 442 10.07 9.97 5.82
N GLU A 443 10.35 11.15 5.25
CA GLU A 443 9.65 11.67 4.08
C GLU A 443 9.84 10.79 2.84
N GLN A 444 11.00 10.13 2.71
CA GLN A 444 11.29 9.13 1.68
C GLN A 444 10.81 7.72 2.04
N GLY A 445 10.21 7.53 3.23
CA GLY A 445 9.73 6.24 3.73
C GLY A 445 10.81 5.28 4.19
N GLY A 446 11.99 5.80 4.51
CA GLY A 446 13.13 5.01 4.92
C GLY A 446 13.82 4.29 3.77
N PHE A 447 13.65 4.76 2.54
CA PHE A 447 14.24 4.18 1.34
C PHE A 447 14.98 5.24 0.51
N ILE A 448 16.03 4.83 -0.20
CA ILE A 448 16.74 5.66 -1.17
C ILE A 448 16.24 5.26 -2.57
N LYS A 449 15.90 6.25 -3.41
CA LYS A 449 15.46 6.05 -4.81
C LYS A 449 16.48 5.30 -5.65
#